data_AF-A0A7C5SKW8-F1
#
_entry.id   AF-A0A7C5SKW8-F1
#
_cell.length_a   1.000
_cell.length_b   1.000
_cell.length_c   1.000
_cell.angle_alpha   90.00
_cell.angle_beta   90.00
_cell.angle_gamma   90.00
#
_symmetry.space_group_name_H-M   'P 1'
#
loop_
_entity.id
_entity.type
_entity.pdbx_description
1 polymer ?
#
loop_
_entity_poly.entity_id
_entity_poly.type
_entity_poly.pdbx_seq_one_letter_code
_entity_poly.pdbx_strand_id
1 'polypeptide(L)'
;MSESGEDVIFVVKVRDREIPVDEKVLSIVQEYLKTPMSLEELASKLGFESWEEAYEFIKALPAWIMWTPPSLWKHRKKWLVEKMQSTSSEKTTEKSS
;
A
#
# COMPACT_ATOMS: atom_id res chain seq x y z
N MET A 1 22.81 -13.75 17.69
CA MET A 1 22.48 -13.07 16.41
C MET A 1 21.17 -12.36 16.63
N SER A 2 21.22 -11.05 16.89
CA SER A 2 20.03 -10.25 17.12
C SER A 2 19.53 -9.75 15.77
N GLU A 3 18.74 -10.57 15.07
CA GLU A 3 17.91 -10.06 13.98
C GLU A 3 16.65 -9.46 14.60
N SER A 4 16.81 -8.31 15.27
CA SER A 4 15.70 -7.40 15.52
C SER A 4 15.36 -6.75 14.19
N GLY A 5 14.71 -7.51 13.32
CA GLY A 5 14.10 -6.99 12.11
C GLY A 5 12.98 -6.07 12.55
N GLU A 6 13.22 -4.76 12.49
CA GLU A 6 12.13 -3.79 12.52
C GLU A 6 11.18 -4.16 11.38
N ASP A 7 10.00 -4.69 11.72
CA ASP A 7 8.93 -4.93 10.76
C ASP A 7 8.45 -3.58 10.27
N VAL A 8 9.08 -3.10 9.20
CA VAL A 8 8.74 -1.87 8.54
C VAL A 8 7.34 -2.03 7.93
N ILE A 9 6.33 -1.41 8.54
CA ILE A 9 4.93 -1.48 8.11
C ILE A 9 4.69 -0.38 7.07
N PHE A 10 4.39 -0.77 5.82
CA PHE A 10 3.87 0.16 4.84
C PHE A 10 2.38 0.35 5.08
N VAL A 11 1.95 1.58 5.37
CA VAL A 11 0.55 1.90 5.66
C VAL A 11 0.01 2.80 4.57
N VAL A 12 -1.12 2.42 3.99
CA VAL A 12 -1.89 3.25 3.08
C VAL A 12 -3.04 3.86 3.86
N LYS A 13 -3.11 5.19 3.87
CA LYS A 13 -4.23 5.91 4.46
C LYS A 13 -5.35 6.04 3.44
N VAL A 14 -6.52 5.49 3.79
CA VAL A 14 -7.76 5.60 3.01
C VAL A 14 -8.76 6.34 3.87
N ARG A 15 -9.09 7.57 3.50
CA ARG A 15 -9.94 8.49 4.29
C ARG A 15 -9.36 8.64 5.71
N ASP A 16 -10.06 8.09 6.71
CA ASP A 16 -9.69 8.12 8.13
C ASP A 16 -9.14 6.79 8.63
N ARG A 17 -8.97 5.80 7.76
CA ARG A 17 -8.47 4.46 8.08
C ARG A 17 -7.04 4.27 7.60
N GLU A 18 -6.21 3.68 8.45
CA GLU A 18 -4.83 3.32 8.16
C GLU A 18 -4.75 1.81 7.90
N ILE A 19 -4.35 1.43 6.68
CA ILE A 19 -4.36 0.04 6.23
C ILE A 19 -2.92 -0.43 6.03
N PRO A 20 -2.42 -1.35 6.89
CA PRO A 20 -1.11 -1.94 6.69
C PRO A 20 -1.14 -2.84 5.45
N VAL A 21 -0.25 -2.58 4.48
CA VAL A 21 -0.09 -3.38 3.27
C VAL A 21 0.87 -4.53 3.57
N ASP A 22 0.30 -5.64 3.98
CA ASP A 22 1.01 -6.90 4.19
C ASP A 22 0.93 -7.82 2.95
N GLU A 23 1.53 -9.00 3.06
CA GLU A 23 1.56 -10.00 1.99
C GLU A 23 0.14 -10.46 1.58
N LYS A 24 -0.80 -10.53 2.53
CA LYS A 24 -2.21 -10.87 2.27
C LYS A 24 -2.89 -9.79 1.44
N VAL A 25 -2.74 -8.53 1.82
CA VAL A 25 -3.31 -7.38 1.08
C VAL A 25 -2.78 -7.36 -0.34
N LEU A 26 -1.47 -7.56 -0.53
CA LEU A 26 -0.90 -7.66 -1.89
C LEU A 26 -1.41 -8.85 -2.67
N SER A 27 -1.58 -10.00 -2.03
CA SER A 27 -2.15 -11.17 -2.69
C SER A 27 -3.56 -10.88 -3.21
N ILE A 28 -4.39 -10.21 -2.40
CA ILE A 28 -5.75 -9.81 -2.77
C ILE A 28 -5.72 -8.78 -3.92
N VAL A 29 -4.85 -7.78 -3.85
CA VAL A 29 -4.68 -6.77 -4.92
C VAL A 29 -4.22 -7.43 -6.21
N GLN A 30 -3.27 -8.37 -6.16
CA GLN A 30 -2.84 -9.10 -7.35
C GLN A 30 -3.95 -9.97 -7.93
N GLU A 31 -4.73 -10.61 -7.07
CA GLU A 31 -5.89 -11.39 -7.50
C GLU A 31 -6.89 -10.48 -8.22
N TYR A 32 -7.18 -9.30 -7.67
CA TYR A 32 -8.01 -8.28 -8.31
C TYR A 32 -7.51 -7.87 -9.70
N LEU A 33 -6.18 -7.80 -9.93
CA LEU A 33 -5.62 -7.48 -11.25
C LEU A 33 -5.65 -8.65 -12.24
N LYS A 34 -5.52 -9.88 -11.75
CA LYS A 34 -5.42 -11.10 -12.57
C LYS A 34 -6.75 -11.74 -12.87
N THR A 35 -7.78 -11.42 -12.09
CA THR A 35 -9.12 -11.99 -12.20
C THR A 35 -10.14 -10.87 -12.44
N PRO A 36 -11.28 -11.16 -13.08
CA PRO A 36 -12.36 -10.19 -13.25
C PRO A 36 -13.12 -10.01 -11.92
N MET A 37 -12.45 -9.42 -10.93
CA MET A 37 -12.98 -9.13 -9.61
C MET A 37 -13.56 -7.71 -9.56
N SER A 38 -14.72 -7.54 -8.94
CA SER A 38 -15.33 -6.22 -8.71
C SER A 38 -14.69 -5.48 -7.53
N LEU A 39 -14.90 -4.16 -7.47
CA LEU A 39 -14.47 -3.34 -6.32
C LEU A 39 -15.22 -3.72 -5.03
N GLU A 40 -16.46 -4.18 -5.14
CA GLU A 40 -17.24 -4.69 -4.00
C GLU A 40 -16.64 -5.98 -3.44
N GLU A 41 -16.22 -6.90 -4.30
CA GLU A 41 -15.52 -8.12 -3.87
C GLU A 41 -14.15 -7.80 -3.25
N LEU A 42 -13.42 -6.85 -3.85
CA LEU A 42 -12.16 -6.37 -3.30
C LEU A 42 -12.35 -5.75 -1.92
N ALA A 43 -13.39 -4.91 -1.75
CA ALA A 43 -13.76 -4.32 -0.47
C ALA A 43 -14.05 -5.40 0.57
N SER A 44 -14.88 -6.37 0.22
CA SER A 44 -15.23 -7.50 1.09
C SER A 44 -14.00 -8.31 1.52
N LYS A 45 -13.08 -8.59 0.60
CA LYS A 45 -11.83 -9.32 0.90
C LYS A 45 -10.85 -8.54 1.78
N LEU A 46 -10.80 -7.22 1.61
CA LEU A 46 -9.95 -6.32 2.40
C LEU A 46 -10.59 -5.89 3.73
N GLY A 47 -11.88 -6.19 3.94
CA GLY A 47 -12.63 -5.78 5.13
C GLY A 47 -13.03 -4.30 5.12
N PHE A 48 -13.20 -3.72 3.93
CA PHE A 48 -13.78 -2.41 3.75
C PHE A 48 -15.31 -2.46 3.80
N GLU A 49 -15.92 -1.38 4.23
CA GLU A 49 -17.37 -1.24 4.39
C GLU A 49 -18.05 -0.88 3.06
N SER A 50 -17.31 -0.35 2.08
CA SER A 50 -17.83 0.03 0.77
C SER A 50 -16.81 -0.08 -0.36
N TRP A 51 -17.30 -0.23 -1.60
CA TRP A 51 -16.46 -0.27 -2.81
C TRP A 51 -15.65 1.01 -3.02
N GLU A 52 -16.13 2.15 -2.53
CA GLU A 52 -15.43 3.44 -2.59
C GLU A 52 -14.09 3.40 -1.82
N GLU A 53 -14.05 2.72 -0.67
CA GLU A 53 -12.81 2.56 0.11
C GLU A 53 -11.82 1.67 -0.63
N ALA A 54 -12.29 0.59 -1.27
CA ALA A 54 -11.44 -0.25 -2.12
C ALA A 54 -10.87 0.55 -3.31
N TYR A 55 -11.68 1.39 -3.93
CA TYR A 55 -11.24 2.24 -5.03
C TYR A 55 -10.16 3.24 -4.59
N GLU A 56 -10.39 3.96 -3.48
CA GLU A 56 -9.42 4.90 -2.94
C GLU A 56 -8.13 4.21 -2.47
N PHE A 57 -8.23 2.99 -1.94
CA PHE A 57 -7.07 2.15 -1.63
C PHE A 57 -6.22 1.83 -2.86
N ILE A 58 -6.85 1.34 -3.94
CA ILE A 58 -6.16 1.03 -5.19
C ILE A 58 -5.53 2.27 -5.81
N LYS A 59 -6.22 3.40 -5.75
CA LYS A 59 -5.74 4.69 -6.25
C LYS A 59 -4.56 5.24 -5.43
N ALA A 60 -4.55 5.02 -4.12
CA ALA A 60 -3.46 5.40 -3.24
C ALA A 60 -2.22 4.49 -3.42
N LEU A 61 -2.41 3.26 -3.91
CA LEU A 61 -1.33 2.34 -4.22
C LEU A 61 -0.59 2.74 -5.51
N PRO A 62 0.73 2.94 -5.46
CA PRO A 62 1.54 3.10 -6.65
C PRO A 62 1.44 1.86 -7.56
N ALA A 63 1.38 2.08 -8.87
CA ALA A 63 1.30 1.02 -9.87
C ALA A 63 2.41 -0.04 -9.74
N TRP A 64 3.63 0.37 -9.38
CA TRP A 64 4.73 -0.58 -9.20
C TRP A 64 4.54 -1.51 -7.98
N ILE A 65 3.78 -1.10 -6.95
CA ILE A 65 3.43 -1.96 -5.80
C ILE A 65 2.43 -3.02 -6.24
N MET A 66 1.41 -2.61 -6.98
CA MET A 66 0.38 -3.50 -7.54
C MET A 66 0.97 -4.63 -8.39
N TRP A 67 2.08 -4.38 -9.07
CA TRP A 67 2.77 -5.35 -9.92
C TRP A 67 3.88 -6.13 -9.21
N THR A 68 4.17 -5.82 -7.94
CA THR A 68 5.22 -6.49 -7.17
C THR A 68 4.73 -7.86 -6.70
N PRO A 69 5.40 -8.97 -7.07
CA PRO A 69 5.10 -10.30 -6.54
C PRO A 69 5.16 -10.32 -5.01
N PRO A 70 4.22 -11.00 -4.31
CA PRO A 70 4.20 -11.02 -2.85
C PRO A 70 5.53 -11.54 -2.27
N SER A 71 6.16 -12.49 -2.95
CA SER A 71 7.48 -13.04 -2.62
C SER A 71 8.61 -12.00 -2.61
N LEU A 72 8.48 -10.92 -3.38
CA LEU A 72 9.45 -9.82 -3.44
C LEU A 72 9.14 -8.69 -2.44
N TRP A 73 7.98 -8.73 -1.76
CA TRP A 73 7.55 -7.68 -0.83
C TRP A 73 8.45 -7.60 0.41
N LYS A 74 8.83 -8.75 0.98
CA LYS A 74 9.68 -8.82 2.18
C LYS A 74 10.98 -8.01 2.04
N HIS A 75 11.61 -8.06 0.87
CA HIS A 75 12.85 -7.34 0.60
C HIS A 75 12.62 -5.86 0.24
N ARG A 76 11.46 -5.52 -0.34
CA ARG A 76 11.15 -4.14 -0.79
C ARG A 76 10.59 -3.24 0.30
N LYS A 77 10.01 -3.77 1.38
CA LYS A 77 9.49 -3.00 2.52
C LYS A 77 10.53 -2.01 3.07
N LYS A 78 11.78 -2.44 3.21
CA LYS A 78 12.90 -1.63 3.73
C LYS A 78 13.20 -0.41 2.86
N TRP A 79 13.30 -0.59 1.54
CA TRP A 79 13.55 0.49 0.58
C TRP A 79 12.38 1.48 0.47
N LEU A 80 11.15 0.99 0.64
CA LEU A 80 9.94 1.80 0.46
C LEU A 80 9.77 2.85 1.57
N VAL A 81 10.07 2.51 2.81
CA VAL A 81 9.96 3.47 3.93
C VAL A 81 11.04 4.53 3.88
N GLU A 82 12.29 4.17 3.52
CA GLU A 82 13.34 5.17 3.27
C GLU A 82 12.91 6.17 2.17
N LYS A 83 12.26 5.68 1.11
CA LYS A 83 11.85 6.54 -0.01
C LYS A 83 10.63 7.41 0.31
N MET A 84 9.64 6.88 1.04
CA MET A 84 8.44 7.63 1.43
C MET A 84 8.73 8.70 2.50
N GLN A 85 9.67 8.44 3.43
CA GLN A 85 10.17 9.45 4.36
C GLN A 85 10.88 10.60 3.64
N SER A 86 11.62 10.29 2.57
CA SER A 86 12.31 11.31 1.76
C SER A 86 11.32 12.21 0.99
N THR A 87 10.20 11.66 0.49
CA THR A 87 9.17 12.45 -0.21
C THR A 87 8.31 13.35 0.68
N SER A 88 8.31 13.15 2.00
CA SER A 88 7.57 14.02 2.93
C SER A 88 8.34 15.32 3.25
N SER A 89 9.64 15.39 2.96
CA SER A 89 10.46 16.58 3.21
C SER A 89 10.53 17.57 2.04
N GLU A 90 9.95 17.27 0.88
CA GLU A 90 10.08 18.09 -0.35
C GLU A 90 8.82 18.88 -0.73
N LYS A 91 7.89 19.11 0.22
CA LYS A 91 6.74 20.02 0.03
C LYS A 91 6.69 21.16 1.05
N THR A 92 7.83 21.78 1.34
CA THR A 92 7.83 23.04 2.11
C THR A 92 8.89 24.04 1.64
N THR A 93 9.13 24.18 0.33
CA THR A 93 9.84 25.36 -0.21
C THR A 93 9.40 25.62 -1.66
N GLU A 94 8.30 26.35 -1.85
CA GLU A 94 8.16 27.38 -2.91
C GLU A 94 6.69 27.84 -3.02
N LYS A 95 6.30 28.75 -2.13
CA LYS A 95 5.38 29.83 -2.50
C LYS A 95 5.71 31.06 -1.66
N SER A 96 6.84 31.67 -1.98
CA SER A 96 7.20 33.01 -1.51
C SER A 96 8.18 33.61 -2.51
N SER A 97 7.64 34.19 -3.59
CA SER A 97 8.11 35.43 -4.24
C SER A 97 7.13 35.79 -5.36
#